data_AF-A0A183GEC1-F1
#
_entry.id   AF-A0A183GEC1-F1
#
_cell.length_a   1.000
_cell.length_b   1.000
_cell.length_c   1.000
_cell.angle_alpha   90.00
_cell.angle_beta   90.00
_cell.angle_gamma   90.00
#
_symmetry.space_group_name_H-M   'P 1'
#
loop_
_entity.id
_entity.type
_entity.pdbx_description
1 polymer ?
#
loop_
_entity_poly.entity_id
_entity_poly.type
_entity_poly.pdbx_seq_one_letter_code
_entity_poly.pdbx_strand_id
1 'polypeptide(L)'
;MGVKVDGRQLHHLRFADNIVLITPSISQAERMLADFVRVFRNVGLQLNLTKTMFMRNGQVSDAPFTLNVTNISECSSYVYLGREVNMANDLYTST
;
A
#
# COMPACT_ATOMS: atom_id res chain seq x y z
N MET A 1 -11.16 -2.15 13.51
CA MET A 1 -10.63 -1.06 12.66
C MET A 1 -10.05 -1.74 11.42
N GLY A 2 -10.62 -1.52 10.26
CA GLY A 2 -10.30 -2.24 9.03
C GLY A 2 -10.62 -1.35 7.85
N VAL A 3 -9.89 -1.47 6.75
CA VAL A 3 -10.03 -0.55 5.64
C VAL A 3 -11.08 -1.08 4.69
N LYS A 4 -11.99 -0.20 4.28
CA LYS A 4 -13.03 -0.55 3.32
C LYS A 4 -12.46 -0.41 1.92
N VAL A 5 -12.23 -1.53 1.26
CA VAL A 5 -11.84 -1.62 -0.15
C VAL A 5 -12.99 -2.34 -0.85
N ASP A 6 -13.55 -1.74 -1.88
CA ASP A 6 -14.71 -2.27 -2.65
C ASP A 6 -15.91 -2.67 -1.79
N GLY A 7 -16.30 -1.79 -0.86
CA GLY A 7 -17.44 -2.06 0.01
C GLY A 7 -17.19 -3.10 1.11
N ARG A 8 -16.06 -3.83 1.06
CA ARG A 8 -15.68 -4.87 2.00
C ARG A 8 -14.66 -4.35 2.99
N GLN A 9 -14.89 -4.60 4.27
CA GLN A 9 -13.94 -4.25 5.30
C GLN A 9 -12.85 -5.32 5.36
N LEU A 10 -11.60 -4.94 5.03
CA LEU A 10 -10.45 -5.82 5.15
C LEU A 10 -10.06 -5.93 6.62
N HIS A 11 -10.22 -7.13 7.19
CA HIS A 11 -10.03 -7.40 8.62
C HIS A 11 -8.72 -8.13 8.95
N HIS A 12 -8.10 -8.86 8.02
CA HIS A 12 -6.93 -9.70 8.31
C HIS A 12 -5.92 -9.74 7.15
N LEU A 13 -4.78 -9.08 7.34
CA LEU A 13 -3.65 -8.96 6.39
C LEU A 13 -2.59 -10.08 6.53
N ARG A 14 -2.84 -11.14 7.30
CA ARG A 14 -1.79 -12.04 7.84
C ARG A 14 -1.36 -13.22 6.97
N PHE A 15 -1.56 -13.17 5.65
CA PHE A 15 -1.27 -14.33 4.78
C PHE A 15 -0.21 -14.07 3.68
N ALA A 16 0.57 -12.99 3.76
CA ALA A 16 1.58 -12.70 2.74
C ALA A 16 2.83 -12.03 3.35
N ASP A 17 3.99 -12.21 2.72
CA ASP A 17 5.18 -11.37 2.88
C ASP A 17 4.94 -9.91 2.44
N ASN A 18 3.78 -9.65 1.83
CA ASN A 18 3.34 -8.35 1.34
C ASN A 18 2.48 -7.65 2.41
N ILE A 19 2.91 -6.46 2.82
CA ILE A 19 2.15 -5.56 3.69
C ILE A 19 1.46 -4.50 2.83
N VAL A 20 0.17 -4.27 3.12
CA VAL A 20 -0.63 -3.18 2.53
C VAL A 20 -0.91 -2.14 3.61
N LEU A 21 -0.50 -0.90 3.36
CA LEU A 21 -0.79 0.25 4.21
C LEU A 21 -1.85 1.11 3.54
N ILE A 22 -2.84 1.57 4.30
CA ILE A 22 -3.88 2.46 3.77
C ILE A 22 -3.99 3.66 4.68
N THR A 23 -3.87 4.84 4.09
CA THR A 23 -3.78 6.11 4.80
C THR A 23 -4.56 7.18 4.01
N PRO A 24 -5.07 8.21 4.69
CA PRO A 24 -5.78 9.32 4.04
C PRO A 24 -4.86 10.32 3.30
N SER A 25 -3.53 10.25 3.48
CA SER A 25 -2.61 11.19 2.84
C SER A 25 -1.20 10.63 2.66
N ILE A 26 -0.49 11.13 1.64
CA ILE A 26 0.91 10.77 1.34
C ILE A 26 1.79 11.00 2.57
N SER A 27 1.71 12.15 3.23
CA SER A 27 2.53 12.46 4.40
C SER A 27 2.26 11.53 5.60
N GLN A 28 1.06 10.94 5.70
CA GLN A 28 0.81 9.91 6.71
C GLN A 28 1.39 8.56 6.28
N ALA A 29 1.28 8.19 5.01
CA ALA A 29 1.93 7.01 4.46
C ALA A 29 3.46 7.05 4.66
N GLU A 30 4.11 8.20 4.41
CA GLU A 30 5.57 8.34 4.54
C GLU A 30 6.03 8.11 5.97
N ARG A 31 5.34 8.72 6.93
CA ARG A 31 5.61 8.54 8.37
C ARG A 31 5.40 7.10 8.80
N MET A 32 4.29 6.48 8.41
CA MET A 32 4.01 5.08 8.74
C MET A 32 5.04 4.14 8.14
N LEU A 33 5.46 4.37 6.90
CA LEU A 33 6.47 3.55 6.23
C LEU A 33 7.86 3.72 6.87
N ALA A 34 8.22 4.94 7.29
CA ALA A 34 9.46 5.19 8.04
C ALA A 34 9.47 4.46 9.40
N ASP A 35 8.35 4.49 10.12
CA ASP A 35 8.19 3.73 11.37
C ASP A 35 8.28 2.22 11.11
N PHE A 36 7.67 1.76 10.02
CA PHE A 36 7.69 0.36 9.63
C PHE A 36 9.11 -0.14 9.35
N VAL A 37 9.88 0.61 8.56
CA VAL A 37 11.29 0.29 8.29
C VAL A 37 12.12 0.29 9.56
N ARG A 38 11.89 1.22 10.48
CA ARG A 38 12.57 1.25 11.79
C ARG A 38 12.28 -0.02 12.59
N VAL A 39 11.01 -0.40 12.73
CA VAL A 39 10.61 -1.59 13.50
C VAL A 39 11.09 -2.88 12.84
N PHE A 40 10.98 -2.98 11.50
CA PHE A 40 11.43 -4.16 10.74
C PHE A 40 12.91 -4.41 10.94
N ARG A 41 13.74 -3.36 10.84
CA ARG A 41 15.18 -3.46 11.07
C ARG A 41 15.50 -4.00 12.47
N ASN A 42 14.75 -3.59 13.49
CA ASN A 42 14.96 -4.03 14.87
C ASN A 42 14.70 -5.54 15.06
N VAL A 43 13.88 -6.16 14.21
CA VAL A 43 13.60 -7.60 14.23
C VAL A 43 14.35 -8.37 13.14
N GLY A 44 15.35 -7.75 12.51
CA GLY A 44 16.17 -8.36 11.46
C GLY A 44 15.48 -8.48 10.09
N LEU A 45 14.33 -7.83 9.90
CA LEU A 45 13.61 -7.78 8.63
C LEU A 45 14.00 -6.54 7.83
N GLN A 46 13.95 -6.65 6.51
CA GLN A 46 14.19 -5.52 5.60
C GLN A 46 13.07 -5.42 4.57
N LEU A 47 12.62 -4.20 4.34
CA LEU A 47 11.63 -3.89 3.32
C LEU A 47 12.34 -3.73 1.97
N ASN A 48 11.83 -4.40 0.94
CA ASN A 48 12.35 -4.27 -0.42
C ASN A 48 11.70 -3.07 -1.10
N LEU A 49 12.40 -1.93 -1.08
CA LEU A 49 11.87 -0.67 -1.64
C LEU A 49 11.62 -0.74 -3.14
N THR A 50 12.37 -1.54 -3.90
CA THR A 50 12.17 -1.65 -5.36
C THR A 50 10.91 -2.45 -5.73
N LYS A 51 10.44 -3.32 -4.82
CA LYS A 51 9.16 -4.04 -4.94
C LYS A 51 8.00 -3.33 -4.26
N THR A 52 8.28 -2.27 -3.51
CA THR A 52 7.24 -1.50 -2.82
C THR A 52 6.60 -0.56 -3.82
N MET A 53 5.28 -0.64 -3.95
CA MET A 53 4.49 0.21 -4.82
C MET A 53 3.38 0.87 -4.02
N PHE A 54 2.87 1.99 -4.51
CA PHE A 54 1.70 2.64 -3.93
C PHE A 54 0.62 2.87 -5.00
N MET A 55 -0.61 3.04 -4.52
CA MET A 55 -1.75 3.45 -5.32
C MET A 55 -2.42 4.62 -4.62
N ARG A 56 -2.96 5.57 -5.36
CA ARG A 56 -3.72 6.70 -4.82
C ARG A 56 -4.94 7.00 -5.67
N ASN A 57 -5.97 7.55 -5.04
CA ASN A 57 -7.17 8.01 -5.74
C ASN A 57 -6.91 9.39 -6.37
N GLY A 58 -7.71 9.78 -7.36
CA GLY A 58 -7.69 11.11 -7.97
C GLY A 58 -8.01 12.28 -7.01
N GLN A 59 -8.41 11.98 -5.77
CA GLN A 59 -8.57 12.99 -4.71
C GLN A 59 -7.25 13.38 -4.03
N VAL A 60 -6.20 12.56 -4.18
CA VAL A 60 -4.88 12.80 -3.58
C VAL A 60 -4.00 13.51 -4.60
N SER A 61 -3.30 14.57 -4.17
CA SER A 61 -2.39 15.34 -5.04
C SER A 61 -1.34 14.46 -5.73
N ASP A 62 -0.90 14.87 -6.93
CA ASP A 62 0.22 14.28 -7.70
C ASP A 62 1.61 14.48 -7.05
N ALA A 63 1.66 14.58 -5.72
CA ALA A 63 2.92 14.73 -5.01
C ALA A 63 3.71 13.40 -5.06
N PRO A 64 5.05 13.45 -5.18
CA PRO A 64 5.88 12.27 -5.06
C PRO A 64 5.67 11.58 -3.71
N PHE A 65 5.66 10.25 -3.71
CA PHE A 65 5.70 9.46 -2.48
C PHE A 65 7.12 8.95 -2.25
N THR A 66 7.75 9.40 -1.16
CA THR A 66 9.18 9.14 -0.94
C THR A 66 9.45 8.52 0.43
N LEU A 67 10.49 7.68 0.49
CA LEU A 67 11.04 7.20 1.75
C LEU A 67 12.56 7.42 1.76
N ASN A 68 13.07 8.21 2.71
CA ASN A 68 14.49 8.55 2.80
C ASN A 68 15.07 9.01 1.44
N VAL A 69 14.36 9.91 0.76
CA VAL A 69 14.72 10.46 -0.58
C VAL A 69 14.58 9.46 -1.74
N THR A 70 14.17 8.21 -1.47
CA THR A 70 13.87 7.22 -2.52
C THR A 70 12.42 7.32 -2.94
N ASN A 71 12.15 7.57 -4.22
CA ASN A 71 10.79 7.54 -4.78
C ASN A 71 10.25 6.12 -4.78
N ILE A 72 9.01 5.96 -4.34
CA ILE A 72 8.27 4.71 -4.42
C ILE A 72 7.47 4.74 -5.72
N SER A 73 7.45 3.63 -6.45
CA SER A 73 6.72 3.56 -7.72
C SER A 73 5.22 3.54 -7.51
N GLU A 74 4.50 4.28 -8.35
CA GLU A 74 3.05 4.24 -8.42
C GLU A 74 2.60 3.09 -9.33
N CYS A 75 1.56 2.35 -8.95
CA CYS A 75 0.90 1.38 -9.80
C CYS A 75 -0.60 1.70 -9.93
N SER A 76 -1.23 1.23 -11.01
CA SER A 76 -2.67 1.44 -11.26
C SER A 76 -3.55 0.39 -10.59
N SER A 77 -3.02 -0.82 -10.42
CA SER A 77 -3.71 -1.93 -9.77
C SER A 77 -2.74 -2.91 -9.11
N TYR A 78 -3.27 -3.75 -8.23
CA TYR A 78 -2.53 -4.78 -7.51
C TYR A 78 -3.40 -6.01 -7.29
N VAL A 79 -2.89 -7.20 -7.59
CA VAL A 79 -3.61 -8.45 -7.35
C VAL A 79 -3.28 -8.96 -5.94
N TYR A 80 -4.25 -8.86 -5.04
CA TYR A 80 -4.16 -9.44 -3.69
C TYR A 80 -5.05 -10.66 -3.58
N LEU A 81 -4.46 -11.82 -3.26
CA LEU A 81 -5.18 -13.09 -3.09
C LEU A 81 -6.09 -13.46 -4.28
N GLY A 82 -5.60 -13.24 -5.50
CA GLY A 82 -6.34 -13.52 -6.73
C GLY A 82 -7.43 -12.51 -7.07
N ARG A 83 -7.51 -11.38 -6.37
CA ARG A 83 -8.42 -10.27 -6.69
C ARG A 83 -7.64 -9.03 -7.05
N GLU A 84 -7.94 -8.45 -8.20
CA GLU A 84 -7.43 -7.14 -8.56
C GLU A 84 -8.05 -6.06 -7.67
N VAL A 85 -7.19 -5.20 -7.15
CA VAL A 85 -7.54 -3.99 -6.40
C VAL A 85 -7.04 -2.81 -7.22
N ASN A 86 -7.92 -1.86 -7.51
CA ASN A 86 -7.59 -0.61 -8.20
C ASN A 86 -8.34 0.57 -7.55
N MET A 87 -7.96 1.79 -7.91
CA MET A 87 -8.59 3.01 -7.37
C MET A 87 -9.80 3.47 -8.19
N ALA A 88 -10.15 2.75 -9.27
CA ALA A 88 -11.27 3.07 -10.15
C ALA A 88 -12.63 2.53 -9.64
N ASN A 89 -12.65 1.75 -8.55
CA ASN A 89 -13.80 0.95 -8.09
C ASN A 89 -14.28 -0.10 -9.14
N ASP A 90 -13.47 -0.42 -10.14
CA ASP A 90 -13.84 -1.36 -11.20
C ASP A 90 -13.48 -2.79 -10.78
N LEU A 91 -14.47 -3.51 -10.23
CA LEU A 91 -14.38 -4.93 -9.91
C LEU A 91 -14.44 -5.77 -11.20
N TYR A 92 -13.32 -5.94 -11.90
CA TYR A 92 -13.23 -7.01 -12.90
C TYR A 92 -12.93 -8.34 -12.21
N THR A 93 -13.92 -9.22 -12.20
CA THR A 93 -13.69 -10.64 -11.96
C THR A 93 -12.95 -11.19 -13.17
N SER A 94 -11.67 -11.56 -13.03
CA SER A 94 -11.02 -12.40 -14.04
C SER A 94 -11.76 -13.73 -14.09
N THR A 95 -12.46 -13.97 -15.19
CA THR A 95 -13.06 -15.25 -15.58
C THR A 95 -11.96 -16.26 -15.90
#